data_AF-A0A087AC77-F1
#
_entry.id   AF-A0A087AC77-F1
#
_cell.length_a   1.000
_cell.length_b   1.000
_cell.length_c   1.000
_cell.angle_alpha   90.00
_cell.angle_beta   90.00
_cell.angle_gamma   90.00
#
_symmetry.space_group_name_H-M   'P 1'
#
loop_
_entity.id
_entity.type
_entity.pdbx_description
1 polymer ?
#
loop_
_entity_poly.entity_id
_entity_poly.type
_entity_poly.pdbx_seq_one_letter_code
_entity_poly.pdbx_strand_id
1 'polypeptide(L)'
;MAQEWRRTEGTTSADGSASVVESSTEPMTDASDSPLDDARPVRKKPRLHDFAAGERGRGPGIPTPLSNNPKAGQWTSERMSHNMIADYKRFLMTDGEGIRCSLYVSGCPFHCEQCYNASIWDFQAGHPYNEKLEAQIMDDLAQSFVQGITFLGGEPLLNTGVLLPLARKIRARFGHDKDIWCWTGYTWEELMRDGESADKMELLREIDILVDGRYLKDQHDSLLQFRGSRNQRIIDVPASLERGEVVIWSKLHDQERFIPEIYGHERAAGEGDAS
;
A
#
# COMPACT_ATOMS: atom_id res chain seq x y z
N MET A 1 18.58 -35.20 18.11
CA MET A 1 19.75 -34.48 18.67
C MET A 1 19.23 -33.27 19.42
N ALA A 2 19.09 -33.40 20.74
CA ALA A 2 18.68 -32.35 21.66
C ALA A 2 19.80 -32.25 22.71
N GLN A 3 20.32 -31.04 22.96
CA GLN A 3 21.36 -30.80 23.96
C GLN A 3 20.84 -29.89 25.06
N GLU A 4 21.09 -30.35 26.28
CA GLU A 4 20.81 -29.77 27.59
C GLU A 4 21.62 -28.48 27.84
N TRP A 5 21.08 -27.58 28.67
CA TRP A 5 21.85 -26.51 29.30
C TRP A 5 21.77 -26.65 30.83
N ARG A 6 22.93 -26.86 31.47
CA ARG A 6 23.07 -26.91 32.94
C ARG A 6 23.48 -25.53 33.47
N ARG A 7 22.87 -25.17 34.61
CA ARG A 7 23.26 -24.09 35.54
C ARG A 7 24.54 -24.44 36.30
N THR A 8 25.30 -23.42 36.65
CA THR A 8 26.23 -23.44 37.80
C THR A 8 26.11 -22.11 38.55
N GLU A 9 25.78 -22.21 39.83
CA GLU A 9 25.91 -21.15 40.83
C GLU A 9 27.33 -21.15 41.42
N GLY A 10 27.78 -19.99 41.90
CA GLY A 10 29.00 -19.83 42.67
C GLY A 10 28.84 -18.69 43.68
N THR A 11 28.78 -19.06 44.95
CA THR A 11 28.79 -18.20 46.15
C THR A 11 30.22 -17.95 46.65
N THR A 12 30.52 -16.74 47.14
CA THR A 12 31.42 -16.52 48.30
C THR A 12 31.18 -15.14 48.96
N SER A 13 31.17 -15.15 50.29
CA SER A 13 31.10 -14.06 51.30
C SER A 13 32.36 -13.16 51.29
N ALA A 14 32.57 -12.08 52.06
CA ALA A 14 31.98 -11.47 53.27
C ALA A 14 32.51 -10.01 53.42
N ASP A 15 31.90 -9.29 54.37
CA ASP A 15 32.41 -8.14 55.16
C ASP A 15 32.42 -6.70 54.61
N GLY A 16 31.76 -5.81 55.37
CA GLY A 16 32.40 -4.56 55.78
C GLY A 16 31.66 -3.24 55.53
N SER A 17 31.13 -2.68 56.62
CA SER A 17 30.87 -1.26 56.90
C SER A 17 29.59 -0.60 56.35
N ALA A 18 28.81 -0.10 57.31
CA ALA A 18 27.60 0.68 57.15
C ALA A 18 27.93 2.17 56.99
N SER A 19 27.21 2.85 56.11
CA SER A 19 26.96 4.29 56.21
C SER A 19 25.46 4.55 56.04
N VAL A 20 24.89 5.13 57.08
CA VAL A 20 23.49 5.58 57.14
C VAL A 20 23.39 6.87 56.33
N VAL A 21 22.48 6.91 55.37
CA VAL A 21 22.05 8.16 54.75
C VAL A 21 20.53 8.23 54.92
N GLU A 22 20.10 9.08 55.85
CA GLU A 22 18.70 9.40 56.10
C GLU A 22 18.13 10.08 54.85
N SER A 23 17.13 9.46 54.20
CA SER A 23 16.32 10.15 53.21
C SER A 23 15.11 10.76 53.92
N SER A 24 15.14 12.08 54.09
CA SER A 24 14.01 12.88 54.55
C SER A 24 12.85 12.79 53.56
N THR A 25 11.74 12.19 54.00
CA THR A 25 10.44 12.23 53.34
C THR A 25 9.84 13.63 53.45
N GLU A 26 9.63 14.29 52.30
CA GLU A 26 8.73 15.45 52.19
C GLU A 26 7.43 15.04 51.49
N PRO A 27 6.26 15.60 51.89
CA PRO A 27 4.95 15.12 51.48
C PRO A 27 4.60 15.52 50.04
N MET A 28 3.95 14.59 49.32
CA MET A 28 3.31 14.82 48.02
C MET A 28 2.25 15.91 48.15
N THR A 29 2.46 17.04 47.47
CA THR A 29 1.42 18.03 47.22
C THR A 29 0.72 17.70 45.90
N ASP A 30 -0.58 17.57 46.00
CA ASP A 30 -1.55 17.37 44.93
C ASP A 30 -1.54 18.58 43.99
N ALA A 31 -1.04 18.41 42.76
CA ALA A 31 -1.00 19.43 41.73
C ALA A 31 -2.04 19.10 40.65
N SER A 32 -3.26 19.53 40.96
CA SER A 32 -4.26 20.10 40.04
C SER A 32 -4.23 19.65 38.57
N ASP A 33 -5.27 18.89 38.24
CA ASP A 33 -5.92 18.76 36.93
C ASP A 33 -5.67 19.97 36.01
N SER A 34 -4.79 19.78 35.02
CA SER A 34 -4.60 20.74 33.92
C SER A 34 -5.25 20.11 32.69
N PRO A 35 -6.25 20.75 32.05
CA PRO A 35 -6.82 20.20 30.85
C PRO A 35 -5.75 20.29 29.75
N LEU A 36 -5.17 19.15 29.40
CA LEU A 36 -4.42 18.99 28.17
C LEU A 36 -5.41 19.21 27.02
N ASP A 37 -5.45 20.44 26.52
CA ASP A 37 -6.02 20.77 25.22
C ASP A 37 -5.23 20.00 24.15
N ASP A 38 -5.58 18.72 23.91
CA ASP A 38 -5.12 17.92 22.77
C ASP A 38 -5.86 18.38 21.50
N ALA A 39 -5.76 19.67 21.20
CA ALA A 39 -6.15 20.20 19.90
C ALA A 39 -5.04 19.88 18.90
N ARG A 40 -4.92 18.60 18.52
CA ARG A 40 -4.14 18.20 17.35
C ARG A 40 -4.58 19.06 16.16
N PRO A 41 -3.67 19.79 15.49
CA PRO A 41 -4.03 20.68 14.41
C PRO A 41 -4.75 19.87 13.33
N VAL A 42 -6.00 20.22 13.04
CA VAL A 42 -6.77 19.61 11.95
C VAL A 42 -6.01 19.88 10.66
N ARG A 43 -5.38 18.83 10.10
CA ARG A 43 -4.67 18.93 8.82
C ARG A 43 -5.67 19.44 7.78
N LYS A 44 -5.41 20.63 7.22
CA LYS A 44 -6.24 21.19 6.13
C LYS A 44 -6.28 20.17 4.98
N LYS A 45 -7.48 19.85 4.49
CA LYS A 45 -7.65 18.98 3.32
C LYS A 45 -6.79 19.53 2.15
N PRO A 46 -6.02 18.69 1.46
CA PRO A 46 -5.25 19.13 0.31
C PRO A 46 -6.19 19.69 -0.77
N ARG A 47 -5.75 20.76 -1.43
CA ARG A 47 -6.46 21.28 -2.61
C ARG A 47 -6.20 20.33 -3.78
N LEU A 48 -7.28 19.91 -4.43
CA LEU A 48 -7.25 18.98 -5.55
C LEU A 48 -7.40 19.73 -6.86
N HIS A 49 -6.70 19.27 -7.90
CA HIS A 49 -6.55 19.98 -9.17
C HIS A 49 -6.77 19.05 -10.36
N ASP A 50 -7.47 19.55 -11.39
CA ASP A 50 -7.45 18.95 -12.72
C ASP A 50 -6.45 19.67 -13.62
N PHE A 51 -5.26 19.09 -13.76
CA PHE A 51 -4.23 19.61 -14.66
C PHE A 51 -4.54 19.26 -16.12
N ALA A 52 -5.36 18.24 -16.38
CA ALA A 52 -5.63 17.65 -17.69
C ALA A 52 -7.02 18.04 -18.25
N ALA A 53 -7.57 19.19 -17.86
CA ALA A 53 -8.91 19.63 -18.28
C ALA A 53 -9.12 19.71 -19.81
N GLY A 54 -8.04 19.84 -20.59
CA GLY A 54 -8.08 19.86 -22.06
C GLY A 54 -7.78 18.52 -22.74
N GLU A 55 -7.44 17.48 -21.99
CA GLU A 55 -7.05 16.18 -22.54
C GLU A 55 -8.25 15.22 -22.62
N ARG A 56 -8.28 14.39 -23.66
CA ARG A 56 -9.30 13.36 -23.88
C ARG A 56 -8.75 11.98 -23.51
N GLY A 57 -9.60 10.96 -23.48
CA GLY A 57 -9.15 9.58 -23.27
C GLY A 57 -8.50 9.39 -21.90
N ARG A 58 -9.20 9.80 -20.83
CA ARG A 58 -8.69 9.74 -19.46
C ARG A 58 -9.24 8.56 -18.66
N GLY A 59 -10.04 7.72 -19.30
CA GLY A 59 -10.60 6.51 -18.72
C GLY A 59 -11.80 6.74 -17.80
N PRO A 60 -12.28 5.68 -17.15
CA PRO A 60 -13.48 5.73 -16.33
C PRO A 60 -13.28 6.56 -15.06
N GLY A 61 -14.28 7.40 -14.74
CA GLY A 61 -14.30 8.19 -13.51
C GLY A 61 -13.38 9.42 -13.51
N ILE A 62 -12.77 9.77 -14.65
CA ILE A 62 -11.80 10.88 -14.77
C ILE A 62 -12.28 11.90 -15.83
N PRO A 63 -12.32 13.22 -15.53
CA PRO A 63 -11.92 13.87 -14.28
C PRO A 63 -12.78 13.52 -13.07
N THR A 64 -12.16 13.62 -11.91
CA THR A 64 -12.84 13.58 -10.61
C THR A 64 -12.42 14.78 -9.76
N PRO A 65 -13.35 15.38 -8.98
CA PRO A 65 -13.00 16.36 -7.96
C PRO A 65 -12.44 15.73 -6.67
N LEU A 66 -12.44 14.38 -6.57
CA LEU A 66 -12.03 13.64 -5.37
C LEU A 66 -10.54 13.27 -5.35
N SER A 67 -9.78 13.63 -6.39
CA SER A 67 -8.33 13.46 -6.45
C SER A 67 -7.70 14.45 -7.43
N ASN A 68 -6.37 14.56 -7.43
CA ASN A 68 -5.63 15.25 -8.49
C ASN A 68 -5.73 14.48 -9.82
N ASN A 69 -5.66 15.22 -10.94
CA ASN A 69 -5.69 14.64 -12.28
C ASN A 69 -4.54 15.17 -13.13
N PRO A 70 -3.50 14.36 -13.41
CA PRO A 70 -2.30 14.82 -14.10
C PRO A 70 -2.46 14.84 -15.62
N LYS A 71 -1.74 15.76 -16.27
CA LYS A 71 -1.43 15.68 -17.70
C LYS A 71 -0.52 14.50 -18.00
N ALA A 72 -0.50 14.04 -19.25
CA ALA A 72 0.47 13.04 -19.70
C ALA A 72 1.90 13.52 -19.42
N GLY A 73 2.72 12.68 -18.80
CA GLY A 73 4.13 12.98 -18.52
C GLY A 73 4.38 14.08 -17.47
N GLN A 74 3.34 14.59 -16.80
CA GLN A 74 3.49 15.63 -15.78
C GLN A 74 4.29 15.14 -14.58
N TRP A 75 4.04 13.91 -14.15
CA TRP A 75 4.67 13.26 -13.02
C TRP A 75 5.54 12.12 -13.52
N THR A 76 6.81 12.12 -13.14
CA THR A 76 7.78 11.10 -13.56
C THR A 76 8.50 10.56 -12.33
N SER A 77 8.94 9.30 -12.38
CA SER A 77 9.70 8.70 -11.28
C SER A 77 10.99 9.47 -11.00
N GLU A 78 11.69 9.94 -12.04
CA GLU A 78 12.92 10.71 -11.91
C GLU A 78 12.75 11.99 -11.07
N ARG A 79 11.61 12.67 -11.20
CA ARG A 79 11.37 13.96 -10.53
C ARG A 79 10.80 13.82 -9.14
N MET A 80 10.11 12.72 -8.85
CA MET A 80 9.29 12.61 -7.64
C MET A 80 9.77 11.52 -6.70
N SER A 81 10.31 10.41 -7.21
CA SER A 81 10.75 9.31 -6.35
C SER A 81 12.00 9.67 -5.56
N HIS A 82 12.03 9.23 -4.30
CA HIS A 82 13.21 9.27 -3.44
C HIS A 82 13.79 7.86 -3.17
N ASN A 83 13.36 6.85 -3.93
CA ASN A 83 13.71 5.44 -3.72
C ASN A 83 13.39 4.95 -2.29
N MET A 84 12.27 5.44 -1.74
CA MET A 84 11.77 5.08 -0.42
C MET A 84 10.63 4.08 -0.55
N ILE A 85 10.57 3.14 0.39
CA ILE A 85 9.46 2.21 0.54
C ILE A 85 8.84 2.37 1.92
N ALA A 86 7.52 2.36 1.96
CA ALA A 86 6.74 2.53 3.17
C ALA A 86 6.79 1.27 4.03
N ASP A 87 6.62 0.11 3.40
CA ASP A 87 6.56 -1.18 4.08
C ASP A 87 6.81 -2.34 3.11
N TYR A 88 7.19 -3.49 3.66
CA TYR A 88 7.25 -4.76 2.96
C TYR A 88 6.57 -5.84 3.78
N LYS A 89 5.55 -6.48 3.19
CA LYS A 89 4.76 -7.50 3.86
C LYS A 89 4.90 -8.84 3.16
N ARG A 90 5.13 -9.87 3.97
CA ARG A 90 5.33 -11.24 3.52
C ARG A 90 4.02 -12.01 3.63
N PHE A 91 3.72 -12.80 2.60
CA PHE A 91 2.70 -13.84 2.61
C PHE A 91 1.28 -13.35 2.92
N LEU A 92 0.83 -12.33 2.19
CA LEU A 92 -0.53 -11.80 2.25
C LEU A 92 -1.44 -12.46 1.21
N MET A 93 -2.75 -12.44 1.45
CA MET A 93 -3.79 -12.92 0.52
C MET A 93 -4.79 -11.83 0.11
N THR A 94 -4.60 -10.60 0.60
CA THR A 94 -5.51 -9.47 0.38
C THR A 94 -5.13 -8.63 -0.82
N ASP A 95 -3.88 -8.69 -1.25
CA ASP A 95 -3.30 -7.77 -2.24
C ASP A 95 -3.21 -8.43 -3.63
N GLY A 96 -4.15 -9.32 -3.95
CA GLY A 96 -4.22 -10.07 -5.21
C GLY A 96 -4.42 -11.57 -4.99
N GLU A 97 -4.49 -12.32 -6.09
CA GLU A 97 -4.70 -13.78 -6.04
C GLU A 97 -3.50 -14.53 -5.42
N GLY A 98 -3.81 -15.53 -4.59
CA GLY A 98 -2.82 -16.42 -4.00
C GLY A 98 -2.10 -15.84 -2.78
N ILE A 99 -1.06 -16.53 -2.31
CA ILE A 99 -0.16 -16.02 -1.27
C ILE A 99 0.90 -15.17 -1.95
N ARG A 100 1.03 -13.91 -1.53
CA ARG A 100 1.87 -12.93 -2.22
C ARG A 100 2.80 -12.19 -1.27
N CYS A 101 3.89 -11.69 -1.82
CA CYS A 101 4.65 -10.62 -1.20
C CYS A 101 4.06 -9.27 -1.62
N SER A 102 4.08 -8.27 -0.74
CA SER A 102 3.55 -6.94 -1.03
C SER A 102 4.58 -5.88 -0.72
N LEU A 103 4.95 -5.09 -1.73
CA LEU A 103 5.89 -3.97 -1.60
C LEU A 103 5.12 -2.64 -1.67
N TYR A 104 5.03 -1.97 -0.53
CA TYR A 104 4.36 -0.67 -0.40
C TYR A 104 5.39 0.43 -0.67
N VAL A 105 5.31 1.07 -1.84
CA VAL A 105 6.19 2.21 -2.18
C VAL A 105 5.69 3.51 -1.54
N SER A 106 6.58 4.47 -1.38
CA SER A 106 6.24 5.79 -0.82
C SER A 106 5.93 6.82 -1.89
N GLY A 107 5.06 7.77 -1.56
CA GLY A 107 4.73 8.92 -2.40
C GLY A 107 3.54 8.69 -3.32
N CYS A 108 2.54 9.57 -3.25
CA CYS A 108 1.38 9.53 -4.14
C CYS A 108 0.77 10.93 -4.31
N PRO A 109 0.93 11.57 -5.48
CA PRO A 109 0.40 12.91 -5.72
C PRO A 109 -1.10 12.92 -6.05
N PHE A 110 -1.76 11.76 -6.16
CA PHE A 110 -3.20 11.72 -6.43
C PHE A 110 -4.04 12.30 -5.29
N HIS A 111 -3.61 12.11 -4.04
CA HIS A 111 -4.31 12.60 -2.85
C HIS A 111 -5.80 12.27 -2.82
N CYS A 112 -6.17 11.03 -3.19
CA CYS A 112 -7.57 10.60 -3.23
C CYS A 112 -8.27 10.86 -1.89
N GLU A 113 -9.46 11.46 -1.91
CA GLU A 113 -10.21 11.70 -0.69
C GLU A 113 -10.48 10.38 0.04
N GLN A 114 -10.19 10.34 1.35
CA GLN A 114 -10.28 9.13 2.19
C GLN A 114 -9.42 7.95 1.69
N CYS A 115 -8.27 8.21 1.07
CA CYS A 115 -7.31 7.17 0.73
C CYS A 115 -6.86 6.38 1.96
N TYR A 116 -6.93 5.05 1.87
CA TYR A 116 -6.46 4.14 2.92
C TYR A 116 -4.96 4.35 3.25
N ASN A 117 -4.16 4.66 2.22
CA ASN A 117 -2.72 4.86 2.31
C ASN A 117 -2.31 6.35 2.41
N ALA A 118 -3.18 7.21 2.95
CA ALA A 118 -2.90 8.65 3.05
C ALA A 118 -1.65 8.99 3.89
N SER A 119 -1.23 8.09 4.80
CA SER A 119 -0.01 8.25 5.60
C SER A 119 1.28 8.21 4.78
N ILE A 120 1.25 7.65 3.57
CA ILE A 120 2.43 7.44 2.72
C ILE A 120 2.37 8.23 1.40
N TRP A 121 1.56 9.30 1.38
CA TRP A 121 1.55 10.27 0.27
C TRP A 121 2.87 11.03 0.13
N ASP A 122 3.64 11.15 1.21
CA ASP A 122 4.97 11.74 1.20
C ASP A 122 5.98 10.75 0.59
N PHE A 123 6.73 11.21 -0.42
CA PHE A 123 7.76 10.39 -1.06
C PHE A 123 8.94 10.08 -0.11
N GLN A 124 9.06 10.76 1.02
CA GLN A 124 10.06 10.50 2.05
C GLN A 124 9.55 9.57 3.16
N ALA A 125 8.30 9.10 3.09
CA ALA A 125 7.76 8.17 4.08
C ALA A 125 8.50 6.82 4.08
N GLY A 126 8.55 6.15 5.22
CA GLY A 126 9.16 4.82 5.35
C GLY A 126 10.68 4.84 5.42
N HIS A 127 11.33 3.96 4.66
CA HIS A 127 12.78 3.79 4.67
C HIS A 127 13.35 3.55 3.27
N PRO A 128 14.67 3.76 3.05
CA PRO A 128 15.28 3.53 1.75
C PRO A 128 15.14 2.08 1.28
N TYR A 129 14.86 1.91 -0.01
CA TYR A 129 15.03 0.62 -0.69
C TYR A 129 16.52 0.29 -0.77
N ASN A 130 16.88 -0.96 -0.46
CA ASN A 130 18.28 -1.39 -0.45
C ASN A 130 18.43 -2.87 -0.83
N GLU A 131 19.68 -3.28 -1.07
CA GLU A 131 20.04 -4.64 -1.51
C GLU A 131 19.61 -5.72 -0.52
N LYS A 132 19.61 -5.42 0.80
CA LYS A 132 19.18 -6.38 1.83
C LYS A 132 17.70 -6.69 1.72
N LEU A 133 16.87 -5.65 1.55
CA LEU A 133 15.44 -5.81 1.36
C LEU A 133 15.15 -6.56 0.05
N GLU A 134 15.85 -6.20 -1.02
CA GLU A 134 15.70 -6.89 -2.31
C GLU A 134 16.04 -8.38 -2.20
N ALA A 135 17.16 -8.72 -1.57
CA ALA A 135 17.54 -10.12 -1.34
C ALA A 135 16.44 -10.87 -0.56
N GLN A 136 15.88 -10.23 0.48
CA GLN A 136 14.77 -10.79 1.24
C GLN A 136 13.53 -11.03 0.36
N ILE A 137 13.15 -10.06 -0.49
CA ILE A 137 12.02 -10.20 -1.43
C ILE A 137 12.25 -11.40 -2.35
N MET A 138 13.45 -11.54 -2.90
CA MET A 138 13.79 -12.61 -3.83
C MET A 138 13.80 -13.99 -3.16
N ASP A 139 14.22 -14.10 -1.90
CA ASP A 139 14.20 -15.35 -1.14
C ASP A 139 12.78 -15.74 -0.70
N ASP A 140 11.95 -14.76 -0.36
CA ASP A 140 10.53 -14.97 -0.05
C ASP A 140 9.76 -15.42 -1.30
N LEU A 141 10.02 -14.80 -2.46
CA LEU A 141 9.42 -15.20 -3.74
C LEU A 141 9.83 -16.60 -4.18
N ALA A 142 11.01 -17.08 -3.78
CA ALA A 142 11.47 -18.42 -4.12
C ALA A 142 10.69 -19.54 -3.41
N GLN A 143 9.90 -19.21 -2.38
CA GLN A 143 9.06 -20.19 -1.71
C GLN A 143 8.00 -20.74 -2.67
N SER A 144 7.83 -22.08 -2.67
CA SER A 144 6.93 -22.75 -3.63
C SER A 144 5.47 -22.37 -3.46
N PHE A 145 5.03 -22.01 -2.26
CA PHE A 145 3.66 -21.60 -1.96
C PHE A 145 3.37 -20.13 -2.28
N VAL A 146 4.39 -19.31 -2.59
CA VAL A 146 4.20 -17.90 -2.95
C VAL A 146 3.90 -17.81 -4.43
N GLN A 147 2.75 -17.26 -4.78
CA GLN A 147 2.33 -17.08 -6.16
C GLN A 147 3.07 -15.93 -6.85
N GLY A 148 3.34 -14.84 -6.13
CA GLY A 148 3.98 -13.67 -6.75
C GLY A 148 4.12 -12.47 -5.84
N ILE A 149 4.30 -11.30 -6.44
CA ILE A 149 4.44 -10.02 -5.73
C ILE A 149 3.39 -9.02 -6.18
N THR A 150 3.04 -8.10 -5.29
CA THR A 150 2.20 -6.94 -5.57
C THR A 150 2.96 -5.65 -5.30
N PHE A 151 2.95 -4.74 -6.28
CA PHE A 151 3.41 -3.37 -6.13
C PHE A 151 2.21 -2.46 -5.82
N LEU A 152 2.25 -1.80 -4.66
CA LEU A 152 1.16 -0.95 -4.18
C LEU A 152 1.68 0.11 -3.20
N GLY A 153 0.78 0.71 -2.41
CA GLY A 153 1.13 1.67 -1.36
C GLY A 153 0.78 3.09 -1.78
N GLY A 154 1.82 3.88 -2.10
CA GLY A 154 1.69 5.18 -2.73
C GLY A 154 1.32 5.04 -4.21
N GLU A 155 2.19 5.51 -5.12
CA GLU A 155 2.02 5.35 -6.57
C GLU A 155 3.20 4.56 -7.16
N PRO A 156 3.02 3.24 -7.43
CA PRO A 156 4.02 2.40 -8.09
C PRO A 156 4.57 2.95 -9.41
N LEU A 157 3.72 3.54 -10.26
CA LEU A 157 4.16 4.08 -11.55
C LEU A 157 4.94 5.40 -11.43
N LEU A 158 5.15 5.89 -10.20
CA LEU A 158 6.09 6.99 -9.89
C LEU A 158 7.29 6.52 -9.08
N ASN A 159 7.47 5.20 -8.90
CA ASN A 159 8.62 4.58 -8.24
C ASN A 159 9.29 3.55 -9.15
N THR A 160 9.25 3.78 -10.47
CA THR A 160 9.83 2.89 -11.50
C THR A 160 11.33 2.72 -11.31
N GLY A 161 12.04 3.72 -10.77
CA GLY A 161 13.47 3.62 -10.44
C GLY A 161 13.81 2.47 -9.48
N VAL A 162 12.88 2.07 -8.60
CA VAL A 162 12.99 0.90 -7.72
C VAL A 162 12.37 -0.33 -8.36
N LEU A 163 11.15 -0.18 -8.89
CA LEU A 163 10.32 -1.32 -9.28
C LEU A 163 10.76 -1.97 -10.60
N LEU A 164 11.29 -1.21 -11.57
CA LEU A 164 11.77 -1.77 -12.84
C LEU A 164 12.95 -2.73 -12.64
N PRO A 165 14.04 -2.35 -11.93
CA PRO A 165 15.13 -3.27 -11.64
C PRO A 165 14.66 -4.53 -10.90
N LEU A 166 13.76 -4.39 -9.92
CA LEU A 166 13.21 -5.51 -9.18
C LEU A 166 12.39 -6.44 -10.07
N ALA A 167 11.44 -5.90 -10.86
CA ALA A 167 10.59 -6.68 -11.76
C ALA A 167 11.44 -7.47 -12.77
N ARG A 168 12.46 -6.83 -13.36
CA ARG A 168 13.40 -7.51 -14.28
C ARG A 168 14.18 -8.63 -13.60
N LYS A 169 14.61 -8.46 -12.35
CA LYS A 169 15.26 -9.53 -11.57
C LYS A 169 14.31 -10.69 -11.27
N ILE A 170 13.05 -10.40 -10.98
CA ILE A 170 11.99 -11.40 -10.80
C ILE A 170 11.80 -12.19 -12.11
N ARG A 171 11.63 -11.51 -13.25
CA ARG A 171 11.54 -12.17 -14.56
C ARG A 171 12.77 -12.98 -14.90
N ALA A 172 13.97 -12.47 -14.62
CA ALA A 172 15.21 -13.20 -14.88
C ALA A 172 15.34 -14.48 -14.04
N ARG A 173 14.88 -14.48 -12.79
CA ARG A 173 15.01 -15.63 -11.89
C ARG A 173 13.86 -16.63 -12.01
N PHE A 174 12.64 -16.15 -12.24
CA PHE A 174 11.42 -16.95 -12.13
C PHE A 174 10.56 -16.95 -13.42
N GLY A 175 10.95 -16.20 -14.45
CA GLY A 175 10.11 -16.04 -15.65
C GLY A 175 8.73 -15.49 -15.29
N HIS A 176 7.68 -16.19 -15.73
CA HIS A 176 6.28 -15.89 -15.40
C HIS A 176 5.69 -16.86 -14.37
N ASP A 177 6.51 -17.70 -13.72
CA ASP A 177 6.04 -18.58 -12.65
C ASP A 177 5.68 -17.80 -11.38
N LYS A 178 6.16 -16.56 -11.27
CA LYS A 178 5.76 -15.58 -10.25
C LYS A 178 5.08 -14.40 -10.92
N ASP A 179 3.79 -14.23 -10.67
CA ASP A 179 3.05 -13.12 -11.26
C ASP A 179 3.33 -11.80 -10.52
N ILE A 180 3.24 -10.69 -11.24
CA ILE A 180 3.43 -9.34 -10.73
C ILE A 180 2.10 -8.60 -10.88
N TRP A 181 1.54 -8.21 -9.74
CA TRP A 181 0.38 -7.33 -9.66
C TRP A 181 0.83 -5.91 -9.37
N CYS A 182 0.07 -4.92 -9.85
CA CYS A 182 0.37 -3.52 -9.59
C CYS A 182 -0.92 -2.70 -9.40
N TRP A 183 -1.00 -1.93 -8.33
CA TRP A 183 -2.04 -0.92 -8.14
C TRP A 183 -1.56 0.43 -8.63
N THR A 184 -2.44 1.20 -9.26
CA THR A 184 -2.11 2.56 -9.66
C THR A 184 -3.34 3.47 -9.64
N GLY A 185 -3.13 4.75 -9.34
CA GLY A 185 -4.15 5.78 -9.48
C GLY A 185 -4.39 6.21 -10.93
N TYR A 186 -3.47 5.91 -11.84
CA TYR A 186 -3.65 6.15 -13.28
C TYR A 186 -4.69 5.20 -13.86
N THR A 187 -5.47 5.66 -14.83
CA THR A 187 -6.24 4.74 -15.67
C THR A 187 -5.36 4.21 -16.81
N TRP A 188 -5.72 3.04 -17.36
CA TRP A 188 -5.10 2.51 -18.57
C TRP A 188 -5.05 3.57 -19.68
N GLU A 189 -6.14 4.28 -19.91
CA GLU A 189 -6.22 5.30 -20.94
C GLU A 189 -5.26 6.47 -20.67
N GLU A 190 -5.10 6.90 -19.41
CA GLU A 190 -4.09 7.92 -19.06
C GLU A 190 -2.65 7.43 -19.34
N LEU A 191 -2.37 6.14 -19.10
CA LEU A 191 -1.07 5.51 -19.37
C LEU A 191 -0.76 5.36 -20.87
N MET A 192 -1.80 5.34 -21.71
CA MET A 192 -1.66 5.22 -23.17
C MET A 192 -1.60 6.59 -23.88
N ARG A 193 -1.73 7.72 -23.17
CA ARG A 193 -1.70 9.05 -23.80
C ARG A 193 -0.34 9.38 -24.39
N ASP A 194 -0.38 10.11 -25.50
CA ASP A 194 0.82 10.71 -26.07
C ASP A 194 1.53 11.62 -25.06
N GLY A 195 2.85 11.46 -24.96
CA GLY A 195 3.68 12.23 -24.03
C GLY A 195 3.74 11.67 -22.60
N GLU A 196 3.09 10.54 -22.32
CA GLU A 196 3.29 9.83 -21.06
C GLU A 196 4.72 9.26 -20.97
N SER A 197 5.23 9.15 -19.74
CA SER A 197 6.65 8.80 -19.54
C SER A 197 6.94 7.33 -19.87
N ALA A 198 8.03 7.10 -20.61
CA ALA A 198 8.39 5.78 -21.14
C ALA A 198 8.63 4.72 -20.03
N ASP A 199 9.12 5.14 -18.87
CA ASP A 199 9.38 4.28 -17.72
C ASP A 199 8.11 3.62 -17.17
N LYS A 200 6.94 4.29 -17.24
CA LYS A 200 5.66 3.68 -16.86
C LYS A 200 5.28 2.55 -17.80
N MET A 201 5.46 2.77 -19.10
CA MET A 201 5.21 1.76 -20.12
C MET A 201 6.20 0.57 -20.01
N GLU A 202 7.47 0.85 -19.69
CA GLU A 202 8.43 -0.21 -19.39
C GLU A 202 7.97 -1.05 -18.19
N LEU A 203 7.53 -0.42 -17.10
CA LEU A 203 7.09 -1.17 -15.92
C LEU A 203 5.81 -1.95 -16.20
N LEU A 204 4.88 -1.34 -16.94
CA LEU A 204 3.62 -1.99 -17.35
C LEU A 204 3.89 -3.29 -18.12
N ARG A 205 4.90 -3.33 -19.00
CA ARG A 205 5.27 -4.56 -19.72
C ARG A 205 5.84 -5.67 -18.84
N GLU A 206 6.30 -5.35 -17.64
CA GLU A 206 6.77 -6.35 -16.67
C GLU A 206 5.66 -6.85 -15.75
N ILE A 207 4.47 -6.23 -15.77
CA ILE A 207 3.33 -6.55 -14.89
C ILE A 207 2.38 -7.52 -15.60
N ASP A 208 1.79 -8.47 -14.85
CA ASP A 208 0.77 -9.37 -15.38
C ASP A 208 -0.64 -8.81 -15.13
N ILE A 209 -0.89 -8.29 -13.92
CA ILE A 209 -2.21 -7.78 -13.52
C ILE A 209 -2.11 -6.33 -13.02
N LEU A 210 -2.93 -5.44 -13.57
CA LEU A 210 -3.01 -4.04 -13.16
C LEU A 210 -4.36 -3.76 -12.51
N VAL A 211 -4.36 -3.21 -11.31
CA VAL A 211 -5.55 -2.58 -10.73
C VAL A 211 -5.45 -1.09 -10.95
N ASP A 212 -6.27 -0.58 -11.87
CA ASP A 212 -6.15 0.79 -12.37
C ASP A 212 -7.21 1.74 -11.79
N GLY A 213 -6.91 3.04 -11.87
CA GLY A 213 -7.81 4.12 -11.47
C GLY A 213 -7.68 4.54 -10.00
N ARG A 214 -7.96 5.82 -9.73
CA ARG A 214 -8.01 6.35 -8.36
C ARG A 214 -9.11 5.67 -7.55
N TYR A 215 -8.88 5.59 -6.25
CA TYR A 215 -9.96 5.38 -5.29
C TYR A 215 -10.93 6.57 -5.30
N LEU A 216 -12.22 6.29 -5.48
CA LEU A 216 -13.29 7.30 -5.41
C LEU A 216 -14.23 6.96 -4.26
N LYS A 217 -14.25 7.78 -3.20
CA LYS A 217 -15.04 7.50 -2.00
C LYS A 217 -16.53 7.25 -2.29
N ASP A 218 -17.10 7.96 -3.26
CA ASP A 218 -18.53 7.87 -3.62
C ASP A 218 -18.85 6.58 -4.39
N GLN A 219 -17.82 5.83 -4.77
CA GLN A 219 -17.93 4.51 -5.41
C GLN A 219 -17.32 3.41 -4.53
N HIS A 220 -17.05 3.70 -3.26
CA HIS A 220 -16.53 2.72 -2.31
C HIS A 220 -17.49 1.54 -2.17
N ASP A 221 -16.94 0.33 -2.26
CA ASP A 221 -17.70 -0.89 -2.08
C ASP A 221 -16.80 -2.00 -1.53
N SER A 222 -17.10 -2.48 -0.32
CA SER A 222 -16.28 -3.47 0.38
C SER A 222 -16.49 -4.91 -0.09
N LEU A 223 -17.42 -5.14 -1.03
CA LEU A 223 -17.68 -6.45 -1.62
C LEU A 223 -16.83 -6.71 -2.87
N LEU A 224 -16.14 -5.68 -3.37
CA LEU A 224 -15.32 -5.80 -4.57
C LEU A 224 -14.08 -6.64 -4.31
N GLN A 225 -13.75 -7.48 -5.26
CA GLN A 225 -12.53 -8.28 -5.20
C GLN A 225 -11.31 -7.35 -5.34
N PHE A 226 -10.42 -7.40 -4.34
CA PHE A 226 -9.11 -6.74 -4.27
C PHE A 226 -9.06 -5.20 -4.41
N ARG A 227 -10.15 -4.53 -4.79
CA ARG A 227 -10.19 -3.07 -5.02
C ARG A 227 -11.22 -2.40 -4.12
N GLY A 228 -11.02 -1.12 -3.86
CA GLY A 228 -11.86 -0.38 -2.91
C GLY A 228 -13.01 0.39 -3.55
N SER A 229 -13.00 0.56 -4.87
CA SER A 229 -13.93 1.46 -5.57
C SER A 229 -14.37 0.91 -6.92
N ARG A 230 -15.66 1.08 -7.26
CA ARG A 230 -16.28 0.48 -8.46
C ARG A 230 -15.71 0.96 -9.80
N ASN A 231 -15.10 2.14 -9.84
CA ASN A 231 -14.42 2.64 -11.05
C ASN A 231 -13.10 1.93 -11.35
N GLN A 232 -12.50 1.25 -10.36
CA GLN A 232 -11.23 0.57 -10.53
C GLN A 232 -11.46 -0.74 -11.28
N ARG A 233 -10.56 -1.07 -12.21
CA ARG A 233 -10.63 -2.31 -13.00
C ARG A 233 -9.44 -3.19 -12.65
N ILE A 234 -9.63 -4.51 -12.70
CA ILE A 234 -8.53 -5.48 -12.64
C ILE A 234 -8.29 -5.95 -14.07
N ILE A 235 -7.13 -5.58 -14.61
CA ILE A 235 -6.78 -5.68 -16.02
C ILE A 235 -5.71 -6.76 -16.20
N ASP A 236 -5.91 -7.62 -17.19
CA ASP A 236 -4.89 -8.53 -17.71
C ASP A 236 -3.98 -7.74 -18.66
N VAL A 237 -2.76 -7.43 -18.20
CA VAL A 237 -1.87 -6.51 -18.92
C VAL A 237 -1.35 -7.13 -20.21
N PRO A 238 -0.80 -8.36 -20.24
CA PRO A 238 -0.35 -8.98 -21.48
C PRO A 238 -1.46 -9.06 -22.54
N ALA A 239 -2.66 -9.51 -22.16
CA ALA A 239 -3.78 -9.60 -23.10
C ALA A 239 -4.23 -8.21 -23.60
N SER A 240 -4.18 -7.20 -22.73
CA SER A 240 -4.54 -5.83 -23.11
C SER A 240 -3.54 -5.20 -24.07
N LEU A 241 -2.25 -5.43 -23.85
CA LEU A 241 -1.18 -4.98 -24.75
C LEU A 241 -1.25 -5.68 -26.11
N GLU A 242 -1.53 -6.99 -26.13
CA GLU A 242 -1.65 -7.77 -27.38
C GLU A 242 -2.82 -7.29 -28.23
N ARG A 243 -3.99 -7.04 -27.61
CA ARG A 243 -5.21 -6.63 -28.33
C ARG A 243 -5.26 -5.13 -28.63
N GLY A 244 -4.50 -4.32 -27.91
CA GLY A 244 -4.58 -2.86 -27.98
C GLY A 244 -5.84 -2.26 -27.32
N GLU A 245 -6.54 -3.04 -26.51
CA GLU A 245 -7.73 -2.64 -25.76
C GLU A 245 -7.72 -3.27 -24.37
N VAL A 246 -8.46 -2.70 -23.41
CA VAL A 246 -8.51 -3.22 -22.03
C VAL A 246 -9.19 -4.60 -22.00
N VAL A 247 -8.46 -5.59 -21.52
CA VAL A 247 -8.94 -6.94 -21.21
C VAL A 247 -9.06 -7.08 -19.69
N ILE A 248 -10.29 -7.31 -19.20
CA ILE A 248 -10.54 -7.54 -17.78
C ILE A 248 -10.02 -8.92 -17.39
N TRP A 249 -9.38 -8.99 -16.22
CA TRP A 249 -8.87 -10.22 -15.66
C TRP A 249 -9.98 -11.27 -15.52
N SER A 250 -9.75 -12.45 -16.11
CA SER A 250 -10.77 -13.47 -16.30
C SER A 250 -11.31 -14.10 -15.01
N LYS A 251 -10.59 -13.96 -13.89
CA LYS A 251 -10.99 -14.47 -12.58
C LYS A 251 -11.66 -13.41 -11.69
N LEU A 252 -11.95 -12.23 -12.23
CA LEU A 252 -12.67 -11.19 -11.50
C LEU A 252 -14.04 -11.71 -11.05
N HIS A 253 -14.24 -11.75 -9.73
CA HIS A 253 -15.48 -12.18 -9.11
C HIS A 253 -15.74 -11.38 -7.85
N ASP A 254 -16.58 -10.34 -7.98
CA ASP A 254 -17.02 -9.54 -6.84
C ASP A 254 -18.04 -10.31 -6.00
N GLN A 255 -18.02 -10.10 -4.69
CA GLN A 255 -18.95 -10.74 -3.78
C GLN A 255 -20.33 -10.09 -3.88
N GLU A 256 -21.38 -10.90 -3.68
CA GLU A 256 -22.73 -10.40 -3.50
C GLU A 256 -23.12 -10.51 -2.02
N ARG A 257 -23.66 -9.42 -1.47
CA ARG A 257 -24.17 -9.45 -0.09
C ARG A 257 -25.49 -10.18 -0.05
N PHE A 258 -25.43 -11.48 0.20
CA PHE A 258 -26.60 -12.29 0.51
C PHE A 258 -26.74 -12.45 2.02
N ILE A 259 -27.73 -11.79 2.61
CA ILE A 259 -28.14 -12.02 4.01
C ILE A 259 -29.42 -12.85 3.96
N PRO A 260 -29.37 -14.14 4.36
CA PRO A 260 -30.58 -14.94 4.49
C PRO A 260 -31.59 -14.27 5.41
N GLU A 261 -32.87 -14.30 5.05
CA GLU A 261 -33.98 -13.64 5.77
C GLU A 261 -34.01 -13.97 7.27
N ILE A 262 -33.60 -15.18 7.64
CA ILE A 262 -33.50 -15.64 9.03
C ILE A 262 -32.55 -14.79 9.89
N TYR A 263 -31.58 -14.10 9.30
CA TYR A 263 -30.66 -13.19 9.99
C TYR A 263 -31.05 -11.70 9.84
N GLY A 264 -32.13 -11.39 9.12
CA GLY A 264 -32.60 -10.02 8.89
C GLY A 264 -33.38 -9.42 10.06
N HIS A 265 -34.05 -10.25 10.86
CA HIS A 265 -34.97 -9.78 11.91
C HIS A 265 -34.29 -9.19 13.15
N GLU A 266 -33.02 -9.51 13.41
CA GLU A 266 -32.29 -9.02 14.60
C GLU A 266 -31.38 -7.80 14.33
N ARG A 267 -31.09 -7.48 13.07
CA ARG A 267 -30.17 -6.37 12.71
C ARG A 267 -30.82 -4.99 12.63
N ALA A 268 -32.12 -4.91 12.36
CA ALA A 268 -32.84 -3.62 12.31
C ALA A 268 -32.79 -2.84 13.64
N ALA A 269 -32.49 -3.51 14.75
CA ALA A 269 -32.35 -2.90 16.07
C ALA A 269 -30.93 -2.36 16.39
N GLY A 270 -29.91 -2.71 15.61
CA GLY A 270 -28.50 -2.41 15.93
C GLY A 270 -27.78 -1.41 15.02
N GLU A 271 -28.31 -1.13 13.82
CA GLU A 271 -27.65 -0.23 12.84
C GLU A 271 -28.12 1.24 12.95
N GLY A 272 -28.99 1.58 13.90
CA GLY A 272 -29.53 2.93 14.09
C GLY A 272 -28.61 3.94 14.81
N ASP A 273 -27.55 3.49 15.49
CA ASP A 273 -26.76 4.33 16.41
C ASP A 273 -25.29 4.55 15.98
N ALA A 274 -24.94 4.19 14.73
CA ALA A 274 -23.59 4.43 14.20
C ALA A 274 -23.66 5.13 12.83
N SER A 275 -24.12 6.38 12.84
CA SER A 275 -23.98 7.33 11.73
C SER A 275 -23.46 8.67 12.23
#